data_AF-A0A2N5LK01-F1
#
_entry.id   AF-A0A2N5LK01-F1
#
_cell.length_a   1.000
_cell.length_b   1.000
_cell.length_c   1.000
_cell.angle_alpha   90.00
_cell.angle_beta   90.00
_cell.angle_gamma   90.00
#
_symmetry.space_group_name_H-M   'P 1'
#
loop_
_entity.id
_entity.type
_entity.pdbx_description
1 polymer ?
#
loop_
_entity_poly.entity_id
_entity_poly.type
_entity_poly.pdbx_seq_one_letter_code
_entity_poly.pdbx_strand_id
1 'polypeptide(L)'
;MHKLGVVNFLGVPFNIASYALLTHMIAQVCGLEVGEFVWTGGDCHIYQNHREQAELQLTRSLYKLPTLSLNPEVKDIFAFEYEDISVNDYESHPAIKAKVAV
;
A
#
# COMPACT_ATOMS: atom_id res chain seq x y z
N MET A 1 2.29 -8.47 8.63
CA MET A 1 2.93 -7.22 9.13
C MET A 1 2.24 -6.81 10.43
N HIS A 2 3.01 -6.61 11.51
CA HIS A 2 2.49 -6.08 12.77
C HIS A 2 2.97 -4.64 13.00
N LYS A 3 2.06 -3.73 13.34
CA LYS A 3 2.35 -2.32 13.66
C LYS A 3 1.74 -1.93 15.00
N LEU A 4 2.57 -1.50 15.95
CA LEU A 4 2.13 -1.13 17.30
C LEU A 4 1.29 0.15 17.34
N GLY A 5 1.60 1.13 16.49
CA GLY A 5 0.83 2.37 16.35
C GLY A 5 0.79 2.83 14.90
N VAL A 6 -0.38 3.26 14.43
CA VAL A 6 -0.55 3.65 13.03
C VAL A 6 -1.67 4.68 12.84
N VAL A 7 -1.40 5.63 11.94
CA VAL A 7 -2.36 6.65 11.51
C VAL A 7 -3.12 6.11 10.31
N ASN A 8 -4.41 5.85 10.47
CA ASN A 8 -5.21 5.14 9.47
C ASN A 8 -5.36 5.89 8.15
N PHE A 9 -5.45 7.23 8.18
CA PHE A 9 -5.73 8.01 6.98
C PHE A 9 -4.49 8.19 6.07
N LEU A 10 -3.31 8.41 6.66
CA LEU A 10 -2.07 8.62 5.90
C LEU A 10 -1.17 7.38 5.91
N GLY A 11 -0.88 6.80 7.07
CA GLY A 11 0.16 5.78 7.21
C GLY A 11 -0.25 4.40 6.68
N VAL A 12 -1.46 3.94 7.04
CA VAL A 12 -1.93 2.59 6.68
C VAL A 12 -1.94 2.34 5.17
N PRO A 13 -2.49 3.23 4.30
CA PRO A 13 -2.52 2.98 2.86
C PRO A 13 -1.13 2.78 2.25
N PHE A 14 -0.16 3.62 2.63
CA PHE A 14 1.23 3.48 2.18
C PHE A 14 1.87 2.19 2.72
N ASN A 15 1.59 1.82 3.98
CA ASN A 15 2.14 0.61 4.57
C ASN A 15 1.62 -0.66 3.88
N ILE A 16 0.33 -0.72 3.54
CA ILE A 16 -0.24 -1.85 2.81
C ILE A 16 0.42 -1.99 1.44
N ALA A 17 0.48 -0.92 0.65
CA ALA A 17 1.08 -0.95 -0.68
C ALA A 17 2.58 -1.31 -0.64
N SER A 18 3.33 -0.72 0.29
CA SER A 18 4.78 -0.97 0.43
C SER A 18 5.10 -2.41 0.81
N TYR A 19 4.38 -2.99 1.79
CA TYR A 19 4.63 -4.37 2.19
C TYR A 19 4.07 -5.40 1.20
N ALA A 20 2.98 -5.08 0.49
CA ALA A 20 2.52 -5.89 -0.63
C ALA A 20 3.59 -5.94 -1.73
N LEU A 21 4.11 -4.79 -2.17
CA LEU A 21 5.21 -4.72 -3.15
C LEU A 21 6.43 -5.52 -2.67
N LEU A 22 6.89 -5.31 -1.44
CA LEU A 22 8.02 -6.06 -0.89
C LEU A 22 7.76 -7.58 -0.88
N THR A 23 6.53 -8.01 -0.59
CA THR A 23 6.15 -9.43 -0.60
C THR A 23 6.25 -10.00 -2.01
N HIS A 24 5.78 -9.27 -3.02
CA HIS A 24 5.93 -9.66 -4.43
C HIS A 24 7.41 -9.74 -4.86
N MET A 25 8.22 -8.75 -4.49
CA MET A 25 9.65 -8.73 -4.82
C MET A 25 10.40 -9.92 -4.19
N ILE A 26 10.14 -10.20 -2.90
CA ILE A 26 10.73 -11.35 -2.19
C ILE A 26 10.29 -12.67 -2.85
N ALA A 27 8.99 -12.81 -3.15
CA ALA A 27 8.49 -14.01 -3.80
C ALA A 27 9.21 -14.25 -5.14
N GLN A 28 9.36 -13.22 -5.98
CA GLN A 28 10.06 -13.33 -7.27
C GLN A 28 11.52 -13.79 -7.12
N VAL A 29 12.32 -13.13 -6.28
CA VAL A 29 13.75 -13.44 -6.16
C VAL A 29 14.02 -14.77 -5.46
N CYS A 30 13.05 -15.25 -4.67
CA CYS A 30 13.10 -16.57 -4.05
C CYS A 30 12.47 -17.69 -4.92
N GLY A 31 11.90 -17.37 -6.09
CA GLY A 31 11.23 -18.34 -6.96
C GLY A 31 9.94 -18.92 -6.36
N LEU A 32 9.21 -18.11 -5.59
CA LEU A 32 7.96 -18.46 -4.91
C LEU A 32 6.76 -17.77 -5.56
N GLU A 33 5.56 -18.30 -5.30
CA GLU A 33 4.31 -17.61 -5.60
C GLU A 33 3.91 -16.65 -4.48
N VAL A 34 3.13 -15.62 -4.83
CA VAL A 34 2.62 -14.66 -3.84
C VAL A 34 1.40 -15.25 -3.13
N GLY A 35 1.48 -15.28 -1.80
CA GLY A 35 0.36 -15.67 -0.93
C GLY A 35 -0.44 -14.47 -0.41
N GLU A 36 -0.98 -14.62 0.79
CA GLU A 36 -1.78 -13.59 1.43
C GLU A 36 -0.92 -12.58 2.21
N PHE A 37 -1.23 -11.29 2.06
CA PHE A 37 -0.68 -10.25 2.91
C PHE A 37 -1.60 -10.00 4.12
N VAL A 38 -1.19 -10.51 5.28
CA VAL A 38 -1.91 -10.29 6.54
C VAL A 38 -1.36 -9.08 7.27
N TRP A 39 -2.22 -8.09 7.51
CA TRP A 39 -1.90 -6.89 8.29
C TRP A 39 -2.57 -6.91 9.66
N THR A 40 -1.81 -6.56 10.71
CA THR A 40 -2.31 -6.50 12.08
C THR A 40 -1.86 -5.20 12.73
N GLY A 41 -2.81 -4.36 13.11
CA GLY A 41 -2.57 -3.13 13.86
C GLY A 41 -2.80 -3.29 15.35
N GLY A 42 -2.01 -2.58 16.16
CA GLY A 42 -2.21 -2.40 17.59
C GLY A 42 -3.10 -1.19 17.86
N ASP A 43 -2.47 -0.03 18.09
CA ASP A 43 -3.15 1.27 18.20
C ASP A 43 -3.42 1.84 16.79
N CYS A 44 -4.65 1.64 16.32
CA CYS A 44 -5.15 2.18 15.06
C CYS A 44 -5.98 3.44 15.33
N HIS A 45 -5.45 4.61 14.96
CA HIS A 45 -6.09 5.89 15.24
C HIS A 45 -6.16 6.80 14.02
N ILE A 46 -7.00 7.84 14.14
CA ILE A 46 -7.14 8.93 13.18
C ILE A 46 -6.85 10.23 13.93
N TYR A 47 -5.99 11.09 13.38
CA TYR A 47 -5.81 12.42 13.95
C TYR A 47 -7.06 13.27 13.75
N GLN A 48 -7.36 14.12 14.73
CA GLN A 48 -8.56 14.95 14.70
C GLN A 48 -8.63 15.85 13.46
N ASN A 49 -7.47 16.35 12.98
CA ASN A 49 -7.36 17.15 11.76
C ASN A 49 -7.49 16.36 10.44
N HIS A 50 -7.69 15.04 10.51
CA HIS A 50 -7.95 14.14 9.37
C HIS A 50 -9.40 13.63 9.32
N ARG A 51 -10.24 14.02 10.29
CA ARG A 51 -11.59 13.49 10.43
C ARG A 51 -12.47 13.73 9.20
N GLU A 52 -12.53 14.98 8.74
CA GLU A 52 -13.34 15.34 7.56
C GLU A 52 -12.88 14.61 6.29
N GLN A 53 -11.57 14.42 6.14
CA GLN A 53 -10.97 13.69 5.03
C GLN A 53 -11.32 12.20 5.06
N ALA A 54 -11.28 11.58 6.25
CA ALA A 54 -11.68 10.20 6.43
C ALA A 54 -13.18 10.02 6.18
N GLU A 55 -14.03 10.90 6.70
CA GLU A 55 -15.47 10.89 6.45
C GLU A 55 -15.78 11.02 4.94
N LEU A 56 -15.11 11.92 4.23
CA LEU A 56 -15.21 12.04 2.76
C LEU A 56 -14.75 10.79 2.02
N GLN A 57 -13.68 10.13 2.47
CA GLN A 57 -13.20 8.90 1.83
C GLN A 57 -14.24 7.78 1.95
N LEU A 58 -14.94 7.71 3.09
CA LEU A 58 -15.97 6.70 3.34
C LEU A 58 -17.23 6.88 2.49
N THR A 59 -17.45 8.04 1.87
CA THR A 59 -18.59 8.25 0.96
C THR A 59 -18.33 7.75 -0.47
N ARG A 60 -17.11 7.29 -0.77
CA ARG A 60 -16.71 6.91 -2.14
C ARG A 60 -17.03 5.43 -2.42
N SER A 61 -17.52 5.15 -3.62
CA SER A 61 -17.64 3.77 -4.10
C SER A 61 -16.26 3.17 -4.41
N LEU A 62 -16.13 1.86 -4.25
CA LEU A 62 -14.90 1.16 -4.59
C LEU A 62 -14.79 0.94 -6.11
N TYR A 63 -13.58 1.10 -6.65
CA TYR A 63 -13.24 0.65 -8.00
C TYR A 63 -12.66 -0.77 -7.96
N LYS A 64 -12.47 -1.37 -9.14
CA LYS A 64 -11.73 -2.63 -9.27
C LYS A 64 -10.29 -2.43 -8.77
N LEU A 65 -9.75 -3.41 -8.07
CA LEU A 65 -8.36 -3.39 -7.62
C LEU A 65 -7.40 -3.45 -8.82
N PRO A 66 -6.27 -2.73 -8.78
CA PRO A 66 -5.22 -2.82 -9.79
C PRO A 66 -4.50 -4.17 -9.74
N THR A 67 -3.65 -4.42 -10.72
CA THR A 67 -2.70 -5.54 -10.69
C THR A 67 -1.26 -5.03 -10.63
N LEU A 68 -0.40 -5.74 -9.90
CA LEU A 68 1.02 -5.43 -9.77
C LEU A 68 1.84 -6.43 -10.62
N SER A 69 2.67 -5.91 -11.52
CA SER A 69 3.61 -6.68 -12.32
C SER A 69 5.04 -6.22 -12.04
N LEU A 70 5.96 -7.18 -11.98
CA LEU A 70 7.39 -6.95 -11.79
C LEU A 70 8.16 -7.43 -13.04
N ASN A 71 9.25 -6.76 -13.38
CA ASN A 71 10.15 -7.21 -14.43
C ASN A 71 10.72 -8.61 -14.07
N PRO A 72 10.43 -9.65 -14.85
CA PRO A 72 10.84 -11.02 -14.52
C PRO A 72 12.36 -11.22 -14.60
N GLU A 73 13.10 -10.34 -15.28
CA GLU A 73 14.56 -10.45 -15.44
C GLU A 73 15.32 -10.06 -14.16
N VAL A 74 14.70 -9.33 -13.23
CA VAL A 74 15.32 -8.95 -11.96
C VAL A 74 15.33 -10.13 -11.00
N LYS A 75 16.54 -10.59 -10.62
CA LYS A 75 16.77 -11.75 -9.75
C LYS A 75 17.41 -11.42 -8.40
N ASP A 76 17.76 -10.16 -8.16
CA ASP A 76 18.30 -9.67 -6.89
C ASP A 76 17.35 -8.62 -6.30
N ILE A 77 17.05 -8.75 -5.01
CA ILE A 77 16.16 -7.83 -4.29
C ILE A 77 16.66 -6.39 -4.30
N PHE A 78 17.97 -6.19 -4.38
CA PHE A 78 18.60 -4.86 -4.41
C PHE A 78 18.77 -4.29 -5.82
N ALA A 79 18.41 -5.04 -6.87
CA ALA A 79 18.56 -4.62 -8.26
C ALA A 79 17.26 -4.11 -8.89
N PHE A 80 16.15 -4.09 -8.14
CA PHE A 80 14.90 -3.50 -8.62
C PHE A 80 15.00 -1.98 -8.72
N GLU A 81 14.66 -1.45 -9.88
CA GLU A 81 14.50 -0.01 -10.12
C GLU A 81 13.02 0.35 -10.27
N TYR A 82 12.72 1.65 -10.34
CA TYR A 82 11.35 2.13 -10.48
C TYR A 82 10.67 1.59 -11.74
N GLU A 83 11.42 1.48 -12.83
CA GLU A 83 10.94 1.02 -14.14
C GLU A 83 10.57 -0.47 -14.16
N ASP A 84 11.06 -1.26 -13.20
CA ASP A 84 10.76 -2.68 -13.08
C ASP A 84 9.39 -2.96 -12.45
N ILE A 85 8.70 -1.91 -11.99
CA ILE A 85 7.47 -2.01 -11.22
C ILE A 85 6.34 -1.36 -12.02
N SER A 86 5.30 -2.14 -12.33
CA SER A 86 4.13 -1.65 -13.06
C SER A 86 2.85 -1.92 -12.29
N VAL A 87 2.03 -0.88 -12.10
CA VAL A 87 0.68 -0.98 -11.53
C VAL A 87 -0.32 -0.79 -12.65
N ASN A 88 -0.93 -1.88 -13.10
CA ASN A 88 -1.85 -1.89 -14.25
C ASN A 88 -3.30 -1.73 -13.78
N ASP A 89 -4.11 -1.09 -14.63
CA ASP A 89 -5.54 -0.85 -14.39
C ASP A 89 -5.84 -0.08 -13.10
N TYR A 90 -4.94 0.82 -12.68
CA TYR A 90 -5.15 1.62 -11.48
C TYR A 90 -6.14 2.76 -11.71
N GLU A 91 -7.36 2.56 -11.21
CA GLU A 91 -8.38 3.59 -11.12
C GLU A 91 -8.47 4.13 -9.68
N SER A 92 -8.51 5.45 -9.53
CA SER A 92 -8.62 6.09 -8.23
C SER A 92 -9.47 7.35 -8.27
N HIS A 93 -10.14 7.63 -7.15
CA HIS A 93 -10.83 8.90 -6.95
C HIS A 93 -9.82 10.05 -6.81
N PRO A 94 -10.24 11.32 -6.99
CA PRO A 94 -9.37 12.48 -6.77
C PRO A 94 -8.69 12.46 -5.40
N ALA A 95 -7.42 12.86 -5.35
CA ALA A 95 -6.64 12.87 -4.12
C ALA A 95 -7.30 13.71 -3.01
N ILE A 96 -7.31 13.18 -1.79
CA ILE A 96 -7.75 13.90 -0.59
C ILE A 96 -6.49 14.36 0.17
N LYS A 97 -6.30 15.67 0.29
CA LYS A 97 -5.12 16.23 0.97
C LYS A 97 -5.34 16.29 2.48
N ALA A 98 -4.37 15.82 3.26
CA ALA A 98 -4.30 16.00 4.71
C ALA A 98 -2.88 16.37 5.14
N LYS A 99 -2.76 17.15 6.22
CA LYS A 99 -1.46 17.59 6.75
C LYS A 99 -0.89 16.51 7.66
N VAL A 100 0.40 16.20 7.54
CA VAL A 100 1.08 15.34 8.52
C VAL A 100 1.01 16.01 9.90
N ALA A 101 0.64 15.27 10.93
CA ALA A 101 0.73 15.76 12.30
C ALA A 101 2.20 15.73 12.73
N VAL A 102 2.68 16.84 13.28
CA VAL A 102 4.03 16.97 13.86
C VAL A 102 3.94 16.69 15.35
#